data_AF-A0A842NKC6-F1
#
_entry.id   AF-A0A842NKC6-F1
#
_cell.length_a   1.000
_cell.length_b   1.000
_cell.length_c   1.000
_cell.angle_alpha   90.00
_cell.angle_beta   90.00
_cell.angle_gamma   90.00
#
_symmetry.space_group_name_H-M   'P 1'
#
loop_
_entity.id
_entity.type
_entity.pdbx_description
1 polymer ?
#
loop_
_entity_poly.entity_id
_entity_poly.type
_entity_poly.pdbx_seq_one_letter_code
_entity_poly.pdbx_strand_id
1 'polypeptide(L)'
;YIMRATNFVLDGTNNETDIQYYKDGVWTDTKTGAKDGDTFSIGNAELGVGAVDRTGKTAVITANSSSTNFFHLYSAEGLRTYLPFEVAGNASQAAQAVNGYINLTGGADSILGHNGTAFDLNFSEEDKDGNIGAGDSFQVRLGWDSSTTAEPEVSDLIGEDVTAVEIGETDVWRSFMYSALATEFLWDKPTSGQDSIKIVYHGDEVVADVYVTGPDATLSNEGAELGTITVLDSEASEMSGKNLIVVGGNCVNSVAAELLGLEAGESCLADFTAKTGVADGGFLIQSFDKGGKVAILVAGYSATDTRAKAATYLVNNNIETSVGTVLKGTSATEATVVTA
;
A
#
# COMPACT_ATOMS: atom_id res chain seq x y z
N TYR A 1 24.50 -0.60 12.18
CA TYR A 1 25.00 -1.50 13.24
C TYR A 1 26.39 -1.03 13.66
N ILE A 2 26.55 -0.57 14.90
CA ILE A 2 27.86 -0.12 15.42
C ILE A 2 28.36 -1.21 16.38
N MET A 3 29.62 -1.63 16.23
CA MET A 3 30.25 -2.64 17.08
C MET A 3 31.52 -2.07 17.71
N ARG A 4 31.90 -2.60 18.87
CA ARG A 4 33.20 -2.31 19.50
C ARG A 4 33.72 -3.49 20.30
N ALA A 5 35.05 -3.57 20.39
CA ALA A 5 35.75 -4.46 21.31
C ALA A 5 36.13 -3.69 22.58
N THR A 6 35.97 -4.32 23.74
CA THR A 6 36.20 -3.73 25.06
C THR A 6 36.86 -4.74 25.99
N ASN A 7 37.24 -4.32 27.20
CA ASN A 7 37.75 -5.22 28.25
C ASN A 7 38.84 -6.21 27.78
N PHE A 8 39.89 -5.69 27.16
CA PHE A 8 41.01 -6.50 26.69
C PHE A 8 41.80 -7.06 27.88
N VAL A 9 41.79 -8.37 28.06
CA VAL A 9 42.41 -9.08 29.19
C VAL A 9 43.23 -10.28 28.73
N LEU A 10 44.10 -10.77 29.62
CA LEU A 10 44.82 -12.03 29.44
C LEU A 10 44.16 -13.04 30.37
N ASP A 11 43.49 -14.05 29.82
CA ASP A 11 42.96 -15.17 30.58
C ASP A 11 43.77 -16.45 30.29
N GLY A 12 44.51 -16.90 31.30
CA GLY A 12 45.52 -17.94 31.17
C GLY A 12 46.59 -17.57 30.13
N THR A 13 46.56 -18.25 28.97
CA THR A 13 47.48 -18.01 27.85
C THR A 13 46.83 -17.28 26.67
N ASN A 14 45.53 -16.96 26.76
CA ASN A 14 44.77 -16.38 25.66
C ASN A 14 44.52 -14.89 25.90
N ASN A 15 44.73 -14.08 24.86
CA ASN A 15 44.20 -12.72 24.86
C ASN A 15 42.70 -12.78 24.57
N GLU A 16 41.91 -12.11 25.40
CA GLU A 16 40.46 -12.07 25.28
C GLU A 16 39.93 -10.62 25.30
N THR A 17 38.73 -10.41 24.77
CA THR A 17 38.03 -9.11 24.73
C THR A 17 36.52 -9.33 24.80
N ASP A 18 35.77 -8.36 25.31
CA ASP A 18 34.31 -8.36 25.22
C ASP A 18 33.86 -7.61 23.96
N ILE A 19 33.03 -8.25 23.13
CA ILE A 19 32.44 -7.65 21.94
C ILE A 19 31.05 -7.11 22.28
N GLN A 20 30.84 -5.83 21.98
CA GLN A 20 29.61 -5.11 22.18
C GLN A 20 29.05 -4.60 20.86
N TYR A 21 27.72 -4.50 20.78
CA TYR A 21 27.04 -3.82 19.69
C TYR A 21 26.02 -2.81 20.23
N TYR A 22 25.83 -1.74 19.48
CA TYR A 22 24.91 -0.66 19.84
C TYR A 22 23.52 -0.96 19.32
N LYS A 23 22.54 -1.06 20.21
CA LYS A 23 21.14 -1.36 19.92
C LYS A 23 20.24 -0.54 20.85
N ASP A 24 19.20 0.07 20.28
CA ASP A 24 18.18 0.81 21.02
C ASP A 24 18.75 1.86 22.00
N GLY A 25 19.82 2.54 21.58
CA GLY A 25 20.49 3.58 22.37
C GLY A 25 21.48 3.08 23.43
N VAL A 26 21.73 1.76 23.51
CA VAL A 26 22.54 1.15 24.56
C VAL A 26 23.58 0.19 23.97
N TRP A 27 24.78 0.14 24.57
CA TRP A 27 25.78 -0.88 24.27
C TRP A 27 25.42 -2.19 24.96
N THR A 28 25.28 -3.26 24.19
CA THR A 28 24.95 -4.61 24.68
C THR A 28 26.08 -5.57 24.38
N ASP A 29 26.50 -6.37 25.36
CA ASP A 29 27.46 -7.45 25.15
C ASP A 29 26.84 -8.53 24.27
N THR A 30 27.50 -8.86 23.16
CA THR A 30 27.13 -10.03 22.32
C THR A 30 28.02 -11.23 22.62
N LYS A 31 29.28 -11.00 23.00
CA LYS A 31 30.23 -12.05 23.36
C LYS A 31 31.21 -11.52 24.40
N THR A 32 31.24 -12.14 25.58
CA THR A 32 32.23 -11.84 26.62
C THR A 32 33.38 -12.83 26.57
N GLY A 33 34.61 -12.41 26.88
CA GLY A 33 35.79 -13.28 26.86
C GLY A 33 36.08 -13.86 25.46
N ALA A 34 35.80 -13.08 24.42
CA ALA A 34 36.01 -13.48 23.04
C ALA A 34 37.50 -13.64 22.73
N LYS A 35 37.88 -14.79 22.16
CA LYS A 35 39.25 -15.12 21.76
C LYS A 35 39.33 -15.66 20.34
N ASP A 36 40.56 -15.77 19.83
CA ASP A 36 40.83 -16.33 18.50
C ASP A 36 40.18 -17.70 18.30
N GLY A 37 39.43 -17.84 17.20
CA GLY A 37 38.63 -19.03 16.86
C GLY A 37 37.20 -19.03 17.40
N ASP A 38 36.83 -18.08 18.26
CA ASP A 38 35.43 -17.95 18.70
C ASP A 38 34.54 -17.44 17.57
N THR A 39 33.25 -17.77 17.67
CA THR A 39 32.19 -17.23 16.81
C THR A 39 31.09 -16.59 17.65
N PHE A 40 30.34 -15.68 17.02
CA PHE A 40 29.17 -15.01 17.59
C PHE A 40 28.29 -14.44 16.46
N SER A 41 27.06 -14.06 16.82
CA SER A 41 26.10 -13.53 15.85
C SER A 41 25.58 -12.16 16.28
N ILE A 42 25.30 -11.30 15.30
CA ILE A 42 24.55 -10.05 15.51
C ILE A 42 23.44 -10.02 14.47
N GLY A 43 22.19 -10.18 14.92
CA GLY A 43 21.08 -10.38 14.00
C GLY A 43 21.26 -11.68 13.21
N ASN A 44 21.30 -11.57 11.88
CA ASN A 44 21.56 -12.68 10.95
C ASN A 44 23.03 -12.77 10.47
N ALA A 45 23.91 -11.87 10.93
CA ALA A 45 25.33 -11.90 10.59
C ALA A 45 26.07 -12.87 11.52
N GLU A 46 26.80 -13.81 10.92
CA GLU A 46 27.64 -14.79 11.61
C GLU A 46 29.10 -14.33 11.53
N LEU A 47 29.70 -14.03 12.68
CA LEU A 47 31.00 -13.40 12.79
C LEU A 47 31.99 -14.32 13.51
N GLY A 48 33.24 -14.24 13.07
CA GLY A 48 34.38 -14.91 13.69
C GLY A 48 35.27 -13.91 14.42
N VAL A 49 35.91 -14.37 15.47
CA VAL A 49 36.93 -13.64 16.21
C VAL A 49 38.27 -14.22 15.81
N GLY A 50 39.13 -13.38 15.22
CA GLY A 50 40.50 -13.71 14.91
C GLY A 50 41.45 -13.31 16.05
N ALA A 51 42.68 -12.96 15.68
CA ALA A 51 43.68 -12.51 16.63
C ALA A 51 43.18 -11.32 17.50
N VAL A 52 43.36 -11.47 18.82
CA VAL A 52 43.12 -10.43 19.82
C VAL A 52 44.48 -9.94 20.32
N ASP A 53 44.78 -8.66 20.14
CA ASP A 53 45.94 -8.00 20.73
C ASP A 53 45.48 -7.12 21.90
N ARG A 54 45.71 -7.63 23.11
CA ARG A 54 45.40 -6.91 24.34
C ARG A 54 46.20 -5.63 24.50
N THR A 55 47.44 -5.60 24.04
CA THR A 55 48.34 -4.46 24.21
C THR A 55 47.99 -3.36 23.21
N GLY A 56 47.78 -3.75 21.95
CA GLY A 56 47.29 -2.87 20.88
C GLY A 56 45.82 -2.48 21.02
N LYS A 57 45.05 -3.19 21.85
CA LYS A 57 43.59 -3.05 22.01
C LYS A 57 42.85 -3.22 20.69
N THR A 58 43.24 -4.23 19.93
CA THR A 58 42.64 -4.57 18.64
C THR A 58 42.14 -6.00 18.66
N ALA A 59 41.04 -6.24 17.94
CA ALA A 59 40.50 -7.57 17.72
C ALA A 59 40.14 -7.68 16.24
N VAL A 60 40.56 -8.77 15.60
CA VAL A 60 40.18 -9.06 14.21
C VAL A 60 38.79 -9.67 14.20
N ILE A 61 37.88 -9.10 13.40
CA ILE A 61 36.55 -9.66 13.16
C ILE A 61 36.48 -10.14 11.72
N THR A 62 36.00 -11.36 11.51
CA THR A 62 35.89 -11.98 10.18
C THR A 62 34.45 -12.38 9.88
N ALA A 63 34.13 -12.51 8.60
CA ALA A 63 32.89 -13.14 8.18
C ALA A 63 33.02 -14.65 8.41
N ASN A 64 32.09 -15.23 9.16
CA ASN A 64 32.08 -16.67 9.48
C ASN A 64 30.99 -17.43 8.71
N SER A 65 30.41 -16.80 7.68
CA SER A 65 29.43 -17.39 6.77
C SER A 65 29.56 -16.76 5.38
N SER A 66 29.24 -17.53 4.34
CA SER A 66 29.15 -17.01 2.97
C SER A 66 28.06 -15.93 2.81
N SER A 67 27.08 -15.90 3.72
CA SER A 67 26.01 -14.91 3.74
C SER A 67 26.38 -13.65 4.52
N THR A 68 27.54 -13.62 5.20
CA THR A 68 28.00 -12.42 5.93
C THR A 68 28.98 -11.63 5.07
N ASN A 69 28.68 -10.35 4.90
CA ASN A 69 29.45 -9.44 4.06
C ASN A 69 29.60 -8.08 4.77
N PHE A 70 30.78 -7.45 4.69
CA PHE A 70 31.04 -6.15 5.32
C PHE A 70 30.86 -4.95 4.38
N PHE A 71 30.66 -5.22 3.09
CA PHE A 71 30.54 -4.23 2.04
C PHE A 71 29.09 -3.96 1.64
N HIS A 72 28.14 -4.82 2.02
CA HIS A 72 26.73 -4.64 1.64
C HIS A 72 25.79 -4.92 2.81
N LEU A 73 24.68 -4.19 2.86
CA LEU A 73 23.50 -4.51 3.68
C LEU A 73 22.31 -4.78 2.76
N TYR A 74 21.35 -5.54 3.28
CA TYR A 74 20.07 -5.79 2.62
C TYR A 74 18.95 -5.36 3.56
N SER A 75 17.93 -4.69 3.02
CA SER A 75 16.64 -4.55 3.71
C SER A 75 15.96 -5.92 3.84
N ALA A 76 14.92 -6.02 4.68
CA ALA A 76 14.17 -7.27 4.81
C ALA A 76 13.46 -7.63 3.49
N GLU A 77 13.13 -6.59 2.72
CA GLU A 77 12.43 -6.62 1.45
C GLU A 77 13.38 -6.80 0.25
N GLY A 78 14.71 -6.76 0.43
CA GLY A 78 15.67 -7.09 -0.63
C GLY A 78 16.55 -5.97 -1.18
N LEU A 79 16.25 -4.70 -0.87
CA LEU A 79 17.07 -3.56 -1.30
C LEU A 79 18.50 -3.72 -0.79
N ARG A 80 19.46 -3.80 -1.72
CA ARG A 80 20.89 -3.85 -1.40
C ARG A 80 21.44 -2.44 -1.30
N THR A 81 22.25 -2.16 -0.28
CA THR A 81 23.04 -0.93 -0.16
C THR A 81 24.52 -1.24 0.03
N TYR A 82 25.39 -0.44 -0.57
CA TYR A 82 26.85 -0.62 -0.55
C TYR A 82 27.49 0.27 0.50
N LEU A 83 28.12 -0.35 1.51
CA LEU A 83 28.82 0.35 2.57
C LEU A 83 30.18 0.88 2.11
N PRO A 84 30.62 2.04 2.66
CA PRO A 84 31.91 2.61 2.33
C PRO A 84 33.06 1.71 2.78
N PHE A 85 34.06 1.53 1.92
CA PHE A 85 35.35 0.95 2.27
C PHE A 85 36.50 1.78 1.69
N GLU A 86 37.46 2.12 2.55
CA GLU A 86 38.61 2.93 2.16
C GLU A 86 39.58 2.11 1.31
N VAL A 87 40.10 2.72 0.25
CA VAL A 87 41.23 2.17 -0.50
C VAL A 87 42.35 3.20 -0.58
N ALA A 88 43.51 2.86 -0.02
CA ALA A 88 44.70 3.71 -0.07
C ALA A 88 45.38 3.63 -1.45
N GLY A 89 45.66 4.77 -2.10
CA GLY A 89 46.48 4.84 -3.32
C GLY A 89 46.03 5.85 -4.39
N ASN A 90 46.82 5.97 -5.47
CA ASN A 90 46.50 6.80 -6.65
C ASN A 90 45.32 6.20 -7.43
N ALA A 91 44.13 6.69 -7.11
CA ALA A 91 42.81 6.19 -7.52
C ALA A 91 42.39 6.46 -8.98
N SER A 92 43.33 6.64 -9.91
CA SER A 92 42.99 7.10 -11.26
C SER A 92 42.46 6.02 -12.21
N GLN A 93 42.43 4.73 -11.84
CA GLN A 93 42.08 3.66 -12.81
C GLN A 93 41.14 2.53 -12.33
N ALA A 94 40.74 2.48 -11.05
CA ALA A 94 39.83 1.44 -10.54
C ALA A 94 38.48 1.97 -10.01
N ALA A 95 38.35 3.30 -9.87
CA ALA A 95 37.25 3.95 -9.16
C ALA A 95 35.91 4.04 -9.95
N GLN A 96 35.82 3.52 -11.18
CA GLN A 96 34.55 3.51 -11.93
C GLN A 96 33.75 2.21 -11.82
N ALA A 97 34.27 1.15 -11.18
CA ALA A 97 33.67 -0.18 -11.29
C ALA A 97 33.27 -0.83 -9.95
N VAL A 98 33.51 -0.19 -8.81
CA VAL A 98 33.26 -0.82 -7.50
C VAL A 98 32.45 0.11 -6.59
N ASN A 99 31.18 -0.23 -6.44
CA ASN A 99 30.27 0.43 -5.50
C ASN A 99 30.81 0.33 -4.06
N GLY A 100 30.65 1.40 -3.28
CA GLY A 100 31.13 1.50 -1.89
C GLY A 100 32.60 1.97 -1.75
N TYR A 101 33.33 2.16 -2.85
CA TYR A 101 34.69 2.68 -2.80
C TYR A 101 34.74 4.13 -2.26
N ILE A 102 35.65 4.42 -1.32
CA ILE A 102 35.98 5.80 -0.92
C ILE A 102 37.50 6.00 -0.83
N ASN A 103 37.99 7.15 -1.32
CA ASN A 103 39.37 7.56 -1.16
C ASN A 103 39.48 8.81 -0.29
N LEU A 104 39.89 8.64 0.95
CA LEU A 104 40.10 9.73 1.90
C LEU A 104 41.49 10.38 1.78
N THR A 105 42.38 9.79 0.99
CA THR A 105 43.79 10.22 0.83
C THR A 105 44.08 10.94 -0.48
N GLY A 106 43.21 10.77 -1.48
CA GLY A 106 43.27 11.52 -2.73
C GLY A 106 42.91 12.99 -2.48
N GLY A 107 43.66 13.91 -3.08
CA GLY A 107 43.28 15.33 -3.08
C GLY A 107 41.94 15.57 -3.78
N ALA A 108 41.52 16.84 -3.86
CA ALA A 108 40.27 17.28 -4.51
C ALA A 108 40.15 16.88 -6.01
N ASP A 109 41.21 16.35 -6.62
CA ASP A 109 41.23 15.77 -7.98
C ASP A 109 40.70 14.32 -8.05
N SER A 110 40.02 13.86 -7.00
CA SER A 110 39.38 12.55 -6.92
C SER A 110 37.97 12.58 -7.52
N ILE A 111 37.50 11.43 -8.00
CA ILE A 111 36.17 11.29 -8.60
C ILE A 111 35.10 11.72 -7.58
N LEU A 112 34.20 12.62 -8.00
CA LEU A 112 33.06 13.06 -7.18
C LEU A 112 32.24 11.84 -6.73
N GLY A 113 31.80 11.82 -5.47
CA GLY A 113 31.07 10.68 -4.90
C GLY A 113 31.96 9.56 -4.36
N HIS A 114 33.29 9.69 -4.45
CA HIS A 114 34.22 8.65 -4.02
C HIS A 114 35.40 9.23 -3.23
N ASN A 115 35.18 10.33 -2.51
CA ASN A 115 36.26 11.07 -1.86
C ASN A 115 35.86 11.65 -0.49
N GLY A 116 36.78 12.37 0.15
CA GLY A 116 36.52 13.00 1.46
C GLY A 116 35.50 14.14 1.46
N THR A 117 35.09 14.64 0.29
CA THR A 117 34.10 15.72 0.15
C THR A 117 32.70 15.24 -0.21
N ALA A 118 32.58 14.06 -0.83
CA ALA A 118 31.30 13.47 -1.21
C ALA A 118 31.40 11.94 -1.33
N PHE A 119 30.34 11.24 -0.94
CA PHE A 119 30.21 9.80 -1.04
C PHE A 119 28.86 9.40 -1.67
N ASP A 120 28.90 8.68 -2.78
CA ASP A 120 27.72 8.13 -3.45
C ASP A 120 27.37 6.79 -2.81
N LEU A 121 26.37 6.83 -1.92
CA LEU A 121 25.80 5.64 -1.32
C LEU A 121 24.94 4.93 -2.37
N ASN A 122 25.44 3.81 -2.86
CA ASN A 122 24.81 3.07 -3.95
C ASN A 122 23.75 2.10 -3.41
N PHE A 123 22.65 1.98 -4.15
CA PHE A 123 21.56 1.06 -3.89
C PHE A 123 21.21 0.25 -5.14
N SER A 124 20.77 -0.99 -4.96
CA SER A 124 20.23 -1.84 -6.04
C SER A 124 18.97 -2.53 -5.58
N GLU A 125 17.89 -2.38 -6.32
CA GLU A 125 16.66 -3.15 -6.13
C GLU A 125 16.83 -4.62 -6.51
N GLU A 126 15.90 -5.44 -6.06
CA GLU A 126 15.63 -6.74 -6.70
C GLU A 126 15.00 -6.55 -8.09
N ASP A 127 15.13 -7.54 -8.96
CA ASP A 127 14.37 -7.54 -10.22
C ASP A 127 12.94 -8.06 -10.00
N LYS A 128 12.10 -7.97 -11.05
CA LYS A 128 10.71 -8.46 -11.03
C LYS A 128 10.55 -9.95 -10.71
N ASP A 129 11.62 -10.73 -10.79
CA ASP A 129 11.61 -12.16 -10.50
C ASP A 129 12.13 -12.46 -9.07
N GLY A 130 12.36 -11.42 -8.26
CA GLY A 130 12.84 -11.50 -6.88
C GLY A 130 14.35 -11.79 -6.77
N ASN A 131 15.13 -11.55 -7.83
CA ASN A 131 16.58 -11.75 -7.77
C ASN A 131 17.24 -10.53 -7.11
N ILE A 132 17.83 -10.77 -5.93
CA ILE A 132 18.39 -9.71 -5.10
C ILE A 132 19.50 -8.91 -5.80
N GLY A 133 19.31 -7.59 -5.90
CA GLY A 133 20.30 -6.67 -6.46
C GLY A 133 20.52 -6.82 -7.96
N ALA A 134 19.57 -7.41 -8.68
CA ALA A 134 19.55 -7.54 -10.14
C ALA A 134 18.63 -6.52 -10.83
N GLY A 135 17.89 -5.72 -10.06
CA GLY A 135 17.02 -4.68 -10.56
C GLY A 135 17.74 -3.36 -10.83
N ASP A 136 16.94 -2.30 -10.91
CA ASP A 136 17.45 -0.95 -11.14
C ASP A 136 18.27 -0.45 -9.94
N SER A 137 19.15 0.51 -10.18
CA SER A 137 20.08 1.02 -9.18
C SER A 137 20.06 2.55 -9.16
N PHE A 138 20.14 3.10 -7.96
CA PHE A 138 20.18 4.54 -7.71
C PHE A 138 21.26 4.85 -6.68
N GLN A 139 21.61 6.13 -6.55
CA GLN A 139 22.66 6.58 -5.64
C GLN A 139 22.17 7.79 -4.86
N VAL A 140 22.46 7.82 -3.56
CA VAL A 140 22.28 9.01 -2.72
C VAL A 140 23.65 9.59 -2.45
N ARG A 141 23.90 10.82 -2.92
CA ARG A 141 25.17 11.50 -2.67
C ARG A 141 25.13 12.17 -1.32
N LEU A 142 25.93 11.63 -0.40
CA LEU A 142 26.22 12.25 0.88
C LEU A 142 27.32 13.30 0.68
N GLY A 143 27.06 14.52 1.13
CA GLY A 143 27.97 15.65 1.05
C GLY A 143 28.08 16.36 2.38
N TRP A 144 28.63 17.58 2.34
CA TRP A 144 28.72 18.48 3.47
C TRP A 144 27.88 19.71 3.17
N ASP A 145 27.12 20.16 4.16
CA ASP A 145 26.35 21.39 4.06
C ASP A 145 27.25 22.63 3.98
N SER A 146 26.63 23.79 3.72
CA SER A 146 27.35 25.07 3.60
C SER A 146 27.54 25.80 4.93
N SER A 147 27.24 25.17 6.07
CA SER A 147 27.30 25.82 7.38
C SER A 147 28.75 26.08 7.81
N THR A 148 28.93 26.93 8.83
CA THR A 148 30.26 27.22 9.39
C THR A 148 30.91 26.01 10.05
N THR A 149 30.10 25.04 10.47
CA THR A 149 30.55 23.77 11.04
C THR A 149 29.87 22.69 10.22
N ALA A 150 30.48 22.41 9.07
CA ALA A 150 29.95 21.50 8.05
C ALA A 150 29.35 20.23 8.67
N GLU A 151 28.07 19.99 8.39
CA GLU A 151 27.33 18.80 8.79
C GLU A 151 27.06 17.93 7.56
N PRO A 152 27.01 16.59 7.71
CA PRO A 152 26.75 15.70 6.58
C PRO A 152 25.30 15.82 6.11
N GLU A 153 25.05 15.86 4.80
CA GLU A 153 23.68 15.96 4.26
C GLU A 153 23.51 15.17 2.96
N VAL A 154 22.26 15.03 2.52
CA VAL A 154 21.95 14.52 1.17
C VAL A 154 22.06 15.66 0.17
N SER A 155 23.06 15.59 -0.70
CA SER A 155 23.35 16.66 -1.68
C SER A 155 22.82 16.36 -3.08
N ASP A 156 22.56 15.08 -3.39
CA ASP A 156 22.07 14.65 -4.70
C ASP A 156 21.36 13.29 -4.62
N LEU A 157 20.43 13.06 -5.55
CA LEU A 157 19.81 11.77 -5.81
C LEU A 157 20.01 11.45 -7.30
N ILE A 158 20.69 10.35 -7.58
CA ILE A 158 21.14 9.98 -8.93
C ILE A 158 20.44 8.69 -9.33
N GLY A 159 19.90 8.66 -10.54
CA GLY A 159 19.17 7.51 -11.07
C GLY A 159 17.66 7.55 -10.83
N GLU A 160 17.12 8.67 -10.34
CA GLU A 160 15.68 8.91 -10.47
C GLU A 160 15.32 9.23 -11.93
N ASP A 161 14.19 8.70 -12.39
CA ASP A 161 13.74 8.87 -13.78
C ASP A 161 12.67 9.96 -13.93
N VAL A 162 12.05 10.36 -12.81
CA VAL A 162 11.00 11.39 -12.78
C VAL A 162 11.48 12.64 -12.07
N THR A 163 11.02 13.79 -12.56
CA THR A 163 11.24 15.07 -11.89
C THR A 163 10.55 15.05 -10.53
N ALA A 164 11.31 15.25 -9.47
CA ALA A 164 10.76 15.39 -8.13
C ALA A 164 9.75 16.54 -8.05
N VAL A 165 8.65 16.32 -7.35
CA VAL A 165 7.58 17.30 -7.14
C VAL A 165 7.39 17.54 -5.66
N GLU A 166 7.35 18.82 -5.27
CA GLU A 166 7.06 19.24 -3.90
C GLU A 166 5.65 18.77 -3.46
N ILE A 167 5.56 18.15 -2.29
CA ILE A 167 4.28 17.72 -1.73
C ILE A 167 3.60 18.92 -1.07
N GLY A 168 2.65 19.54 -1.77
CA GLY A 168 1.89 20.67 -1.24
C GLY A 168 2.76 21.92 -1.09
N GLU A 169 2.71 22.55 0.09
CA GLU A 169 3.59 23.66 0.49
C GLU A 169 4.48 23.17 1.64
N THR A 170 5.35 22.20 1.37
CA THR A 170 6.26 21.61 2.36
C THR A 170 7.66 21.55 1.76
N ASP A 171 8.69 21.47 2.59
CA ASP A 171 10.06 21.30 2.09
C ASP A 171 10.35 19.85 1.62
N VAL A 172 9.33 19.01 1.45
CA VAL A 172 9.47 17.59 1.07
C VAL A 172 9.12 17.38 -0.39
N TRP A 173 10.10 16.88 -1.13
CA TRP A 173 10.01 16.57 -2.56
C TRP A 173 9.85 15.06 -2.76
N ARG A 174 8.86 14.69 -3.56
CA ARG A 174 8.55 13.29 -3.90
C ARG A 174 9.00 12.96 -5.31
N SER A 175 9.71 11.86 -5.46
CA SER A 175 10.00 11.23 -6.74
C SER A 175 9.92 9.71 -6.61
N PHE A 176 10.06 9.03 -7.75
CA PHE A 176 10.03 7.57 -7.84
C PHE A 176 11.15 7.10 -8.76
N MET A 177 11.62 5.88 -8.57
CA MET A 177 12.42 5.20 -9.58
C MET A 177 11.49 4.55 -10.62
N TYR A 178 11.85 4.59 -11.90
CA TYR A 178 11.05 3.93 -12.94
C TYR A 178 11.45 2.45 -13.08
N SER A 179 11.05 1.68 -12.07
CA SER A 179 11.25 0.24 -11.99
C SER A 179 9.93 -0.49 -11.73
N ALA A 180 9.94 -1.82 -11.77
CA ALA A 180 8.76 -2.61 -11.42
C ALA A 180 8.34 -2.46 -9.95
N LEU A 181 9.28 -2.10 -9.07
CA LEU A 181 9.07 -1.95 -7.62
C LEU A 181 8.78 -0.50 -7.22
N ALA A 182 9.03 0.46 -8.12
CA ALA A 182 8.70 1.87 -7.98
C ALA A 182 9.14 2.47 -6.63
N THR A 183 10.41 2.27 -6.23
CA THR A 183 10.98 2.88 -5.00
C THR A 183 10.61 4.36 -4.91
N GLU A 184 9.97 4.74 -3.81
CA GLU A 184 9.58 6.14 -3.54
C GLU A 184 10.70 6.85 -2.78
N PHE A 185 10.99 8.07 -3.21
CA PHE A 185 11.92 8.98 -2.57
C PHE A 185 11.16 10.16 -1.98
N LEU A 186 11.42 10.44 -0.70
CA LEU A 186 10.92 11.62 0.01
C LEU A 186 12.13 12.42 0.48
N TRP A 187 12.51 13.42 -0.30
CA TRP A 187 13.67 14.28 -0.03
C TRP A 187 13.22 15.54 0.70
N ASP A 188 13.54 15.62 1.98
CA ASP A 188 13.34 16.78 2.84
C ASP A 188 14.50 17.76 2.65
N LYS A 189 14.18 18.96 2.15
CA LYS A 189 15.11 20.02 1.75
C LYS A 189 14.79 21.31 2.50
N PRO A 190 14.88 21.30 3.84
CA PRO A 190 14.41 22.41 4.65
C PRO A 190 15.19 23.68 4.29
N THR A 191 14.51 24.83 4.36
CA THR A 191 15.17 26.13 4.15
C THR A 191 16.34 26.40 5.12
N SER A 192 16.39 25.68 6.25
CA SER A 192 17.52 25.64 7.17
C SER A 192 17.63 24.27 7.83
N GLY A 193 18.85 23.70 7.86
CA GLY A 193 19.12 22.39 8.44
C GLY A 193 19.77 21.47 7.41
N GLN A 194 19.95 20.21 7.78
CA GLN A 194 20.52 19.18 6.90
C GLN A 194 19.45 18.64 5.96
N ASP A 195 19.76 18.57 4.68
CA ASP A 195 18.95 17.83 3.72
C ASP A 195 18.97 16.33 4.06
N SER A 196 17.80 15.69 4.01
CA SER A 196 17.65 14.26 4.31
C SER A 196 16.73 13.59 3.31
N ILE A 197 16.96 12.29 3.08
CA ILE A 197 16.11 11.50 2.19
C ILE A 197 15.58 10.28 2.92
N LYS A 198 14.28 10.06 2.78
CA LYS A 198 13.62 8.82 3.16
C LYS A 198 13.36 8.02 1.89
N ILE A 199 13.92 6.82 1.84
CA ILE A 199 13.71 5.84 0.79
C ILE A 199 12.63 4.88 1.28
N VAL A 200 11.55 4.72 0.51
CA VAL A 200 10.50 3.75 0.78
C VAL A 200 10.59 2.66 -0.29
N TYR A 201 11.05 1.49 0.14
CA TYR A 201 11.19 0.32 -0.70
C TYR A 201 10.13 -0.72 -0.33
N HIS A 202 9.38 -1.18 -1.32
CA HIS A 202 8.23 -2.06 -1.10
C HIS A 202 8.57 -3.56 -1.23
N GLY A 203 9.67 -3.93 -1.90
CA GLY A 203 10.09 -5.32 -2.10
C GLY A 203 9.32 -6.10 -3.18
N ASP A 204 8.10 -5.67 -3.50
CA ASP A 204 7.26 -6.30 -4.50
C ASP A 204 6.86 -5.32 -5.60
N GLU A 205 6.36 -5.85 -6.73
CA GLU A 205 5.84 -5.04 -7.82
C GLU A 205 4.67 -4.15 -7.34
N VAL A 206 4.75 -2.86 -7.64
CA VAL A 206 3.70 -1.90 -7.29
C VAL A 206 2.77 -1.74 -8.49
N VAL A 207 1.50 -2.12 -8.33
CA VAL A 207 0.48 -1.99 -9.36
C VAL A 207 -0.42 -0.79 -9.05
N ALA A 208 -0.66 0.07 -10.04
CA ALA A 208 -1.56 1.20 -9.93
C ALA A 208 -2.78 1.01 -10.85
N ASP A 209 -3.97 0.90 -10.27
CA ASP A 209 -5.22 0.91 -11.03
C ASP A 209 -5.60 2.35 -11.39
N VAL A 210 -5.26 2.75 -12.62
CA VAL A 210 -5.57 4.09 -13.13
C VAL A 210 -6.90 4.08 -13.87
N TYR A 211 -7.90 4.78 -13.30
CA TYR A 211 -9.19 4.99 -13.94
C TYR A 211 -9.30 6.42 -14.46
N VAL A 212 -9.54 6.57 -15.76
CA VAL A 212 -9.86 7.86 -16.40
C VAL A 212 -11.35 7.91 -16.67
N THR A 213 -12.02 8.93 -16.15
CA THR A 213 -13.47 9.06 -16.26
C THR A 213 -13.87 10.43 -16.79
N GLY A 214 -15.04 10.52 -17.42
CA GLY A 214 -15.59 11.78 -17.93
C GLY A 214 -15.93 12.75 -16.79
N PRO A 215 -15.99 14.08 -17.04
CA PRO A 215 -16.22 15.07 -15.98
C PRO A 215 -17.54 14.88 -15.21
N ASP A 216 -18.54 14.23 -15.83
CA ASP A 216 -19.85 13.96 -15.24
C ASP A 216 -20.01 12.52 -14.71
N ALA A 217 -18.96 11.71 -14.75
CA ALA A 217 -19.03 10.33 -14.32
C ALA A 217 -18.80 10.23 -12.82
N THR A 218 -19.84 9.83 -12.08
CA THR A 218 -19.73 9.42 -10.69
C THR A 218 -18.99 8.08 -10.61
N LEU A 219 -17.81 8.09 -10.00
CA LEU A 219 -17.16 6.87 -9.50
C LEU A 219 -17.92 6.44 -8.24
N SER A 220 -18.89 5.56 -8.39
CA SER A 220 -19.36 4.78 -7.24
C SER A 220 -18.24 3.80 -6.89
N ASN A 221 -17.78 3.78 -5.64
CA ASN A 221 -16.79 2.81 -5.16
C ASN A 221 -17.27 1.38 -5.47
N GLU A 222 -16.82 0.80 -6.59
CA GLU A 222 -17.08 -0.59 -6.93
C GLU A 222 -16.12 -1.45 -6.09
N GLY A 223 -16.67 -2.03 -5.01
CA GLY A 223 -15.90 -2.91 -4.12
C GLY A 223 -16.57 -3.13 -2.76
N ALA A 224 -17.45 -2.23 -2.32
CA ALA A 224 -18.39 -2.61 -1.28
C ALA A 224 -19.50 -3.42 -1.95
N GLU A 225 -19.60 -4.72 -1.65
CA GLU A 225 -20.89 -5.38 -1.76
C GLU A 225 -21.89 -4.44 -1.11
N LEU A 226 -22.90 -3.98 -1.86
CA LEU A 226 -24.13 -3.50 -1.25
C LEU A 226 -24.47 -4.60 -0.26
N GLY A 227 -24.40 -4.33 1.05
CA GLY A 227 -24.54 -5.36 2.06
C GLY A 227 -25.90 -6.05 1.96
N THR A 228 -26.44 -6.54 3.07
CA THR A 228 -27.81 -7.06 3.04
C THR A 228 -28.80 -5.90 2.78
N ILE A 229 -29.12 -5.64 1.51
CA ILE A 229 -30.13 -4.65 1.06
C ILE A 229 -31.54 -5.22 1.10
N THR A 230 -31.67 -6.50 1.42
CA THR A 230 -32.95 -7.16 1.62
C THR A 230 -33.39 -6.98 3.06
N VAL A 231 -34.47 -6.23 3.27
CA VAL A 231 -35.14 -6.11 4.57
C VAL A 231 -36.48 -6.81 4.54
N LEU A 232 -36.90 -7.33 5.69
CA LEU A 232 -38.26 -7.85 5.86
C LEU A 232 -39.26 -6.70 5.92
N ASP A 233 -40.52 -6.98 5.60
CA ASP A 233 -41.61 -6.02 5.74
C ASP A 233 -41.73 -5.48 7.19
N SER A 234 -41.45 -6.33 8.19
CA SER A 234 -41.40 -5.93 9.60
C SER A 234 -40.30 -4.92 9.93
N GLU A 235 -39.31 -4.76 9.06
CA GLU A 235 -38.16 -3.86 9.22
C GLU A 235 -38.30 -2.61 8.33
N ALA A 236 -39.42 -2.46 7.60
CA ALA A 236 -39.63 -1.37 6.65
C ALA A 236 -39.49 0.03 7.27
N SER A 237 -39.79 0.17 8.56
CA SER A 237 -39.63 1.44 9.29
C SER A 237 -38.18 1.94 9.35
N GLU A 238 -37.19 1.04 9.28
CA GLU A 238 -35.75 1.37 9.28
C GLU A 238 -35.27 1.90 7.91
N MET A 239 -36.12 1.80 6.89
CA MET A 239 -35.82 2.26 5.53
C MET A 239 -36.42 3.63 5.19
N SER A 240 -36.89 4.36 6.21
CA SER A 240 -37.38 5.73 6.04
C SER A 240 -36.31 6.63 5.40
N GLY A 241 -36.73 7.45 4.42
CA GLY A 241 -35.84 8.35 3.70
C GLY A 241 -34.97 7.71 2.62
N LYS A 242 -35.17 6.42 2.31
CA LYS A 242 -34.46 5.70 1.23
C LYS A 242 -35.37 5.45 0.03
N ASN A 243 -34.78 5.24 -1.15
CA ASN A 243 -35.49 4.66 -2.29
C ASN A 243 -35.69 3.16 -2.03
N LEU A 244 -36.85 2.61 -2.44
CA LEU A 244 -37.22 1.23 -2.12
C LEU A 244 -37.65 0.45 -3.36
N ILE A 245 -37.30 -0.84 -3.39
CA ILE A 245 -37.96 -1.83 -4.24
C ILE A 245 -38.78 -2.71 -3.31
N VAL A 246 -40.10 -2.64 -3.44
CA VAL A 246 -41.05 -3.36 -2.62
C VAL A 246 -41.52 -4.57 -3.42
N VAL A 247 -41.12 -5.77 -3.01
CA VAL A 247 -41.45 -7.02 -3.71
C VAL A 247 -42.55 -7.76 -2.95
N GLY A 248 -43.67 -8.03 -3.62
CA GLY A 248 -44.82 -8.73 -3.05
C GLY A 248 -46.12 -7.93 -3.15
N GLY A 249 -47.25 -8.63 -3.02
CA GLY A 249 -48.58 -8.02 -2.99
C GLY A 249 -48.95 -7.44 -1.63
N ASN A 250 -50.00 -6.62 -1.60
CA ASN A 250 -50.57 -5.97 -0.40
C ASN A 250 -50.94 -6.95 0.74
N CYS A 251 -51.18 -8.21 0.41
CA CYS A 251 -51.55 -9.26 1.37
C CYS A 251 -50.39 -9.67 2.30
N VAL A 252 -49.15 -9.56 1.82
CA VAL A 252 -47.96 -10.11 2.48
C VAL A 252 -46.90 -9.04 2.79
N ASN A 253 -47.08 -7.84 2.26
CA ASN A 253 -46.17 -6.71 2.45
C ASN A 253 -46.99 -5.45 2.77
N SER A 254 -46.85 -4.95 3.99
CA SER A 254 -47.54 -3.78 4.49
C SER A 254 -47.18 -2.50 3.72
N VAL A 255 -45.93 -2.37 3.27
CA VAL A 255 -45.51 -1.25 2.41
C VAL A 255 -46.24 -1.31 1.06
N ALA A 256 -46.43 -2.51 0.49
CA ALA A 256 -47.20 -2.66 -0.75
C ALA A 256 -48.68 -2.27 -0.57
N ALA A 257 -49.28 -2.58 0.58
CA ALA A 257 -50.64 -2.13 0.91
C ALA A 257 -50.72 -0.59 1.01
N GLU A 258 -49.78 0.03 1.72
CA GLU A 258 -49.67 1.48 1.85
C GLU A 258 -49.55 2.16 0.47
N LEU A 259 -48.68 1.66 -0.40
CA LEU A 259 -48.47 2.21 -1.75
C LEU A 259 -49.73 2.11 -2.62
N LEU A 260 -50.54 1.06 -2.45
CA LEU A 260 -51.81 0.88 -3.17
C LEU A 260 -52.99 1.63 -2.52
N GLY A 261 -52.75 2.33 -1.40
CA GLY A 261 -53.79 2.99 -0.62
C GLY A 261 -54.85 2.00 -0.13
N LEU A 262 -54.39 0.85 0.37
CA LEU A 262 -55.19 -0.22 0.98
C LEU A 262 -54.82 -0.32 2.46
N GLU A 263 -55.78 -0.68 3.30
CA GLU A 263 -55.52 -0.97 4.71
C GLU A 263 -54.86 -2.36 4.84
N ALA A 264 -53.94 -2.50 5.79
CA ALA A 264 -53.27 -3.78 6.02
C ALA A 264 -54.30 -4.85 6.46
N GLY A 265 -54.45 -5.91 5.67
CA GLY A 265 -55.42 -6.98 5.91
C GLY A 265 -56.72 -6.87 5.11
N GLU A 266 -56.88 -5.88 4.23
CA GLU A 266 -57.94 -5.88 3.20
C GLU A 266 -57.74 -7.02 2.18
N SER A 267 -58.84 -7.49 1.58
CA SER A 267 -58.92 -8.78 0.90
C SER A 267 -57.95 -8.92 -0.28
N CYS A 268 -56.98 -9.81 -0.11
CA CYS A 268 -55.75 -9.92 -0.90
C CYS A 268 -55.94 -9.78 -2.43
N LEU A 269 -56.74 -10.65 -3.06
CA LEU A 269 -56.80 -10.74 -4.52
C LEU A 269 -57.83 -9.80 -5.15
N ALA A 270 -58.99 -9.64 -4.51
CA ALA A 270 -60.06 -8.82 -5.04
C ALA A 270 -59.67 -7.34 -5.02
N ASP A 271 -59.10 -6.87 -3.91
CA ASP A 271 -58.70 -5.48 -3.76
C ASP A 271 -57.43 -5.16 -4.56
N PHE A 272 -56.50 -6.11 -4.66
CA PHE A 272 -55.36 -5.98 -5.59
C PHE A 272 -55.85 -5.82 -7.03
N THR A 273 -56.77 -6.67 -7.49
CA THR A 273 -57.33 -6.58 -8.84
C THR A 273 -58.10 -5.27 -9.04
N ALA A 274 -58.89 -4.85 -8.05
CA ALA A 274 -59.68 -3.62 -8.11
C ALA A 274 -58.80 -2.36 -8.20
N LYS A 275 -57.70 -2.32 -7.44
CA LYS A 275 -56.77 -1.18 -7.41
C LYS A 275 -55.84 -1.15 -8.62
N THR A 276 -55.34 -2.31 -9.03
CA THR A 276 -54.28 -2.40 -10.03
C THR A 276 -54.79 -2.77 -11.42
N GLY A 277 -55.99 -3.33 -11.55
CA GLY A 277 -56.49 -3.91 -12.79
C GLY A 277 -55.71 -5.15 -13.24
N VAL A 278 -54.86 -5.74 -12.40
CA VAL A 278 -54.12 -6.96 -12.70
C VAL A 278 -54.93 -8.16 -12.28
N ALA A 279 -55.25 -9.02 -13.24
CA ALA A 279 -55.97 -10.27 -13.04
C ALA A 279 -55.03 -11.49 -13.04
N ASP A 280 -55.60 -12.69 -12.95
CA ASP A 280 -54.86 -13.95 -12.92
C ASP A 280 -53.83 -14.08 -14.05
N GLY A 281 -52.63 -14.53 -13.70
CA GLY A 281 -51.48 -14.61 -14.59
C GLY A 281 -50.81 -13.27 -14.93
N GLY A 282 -51.26 -12.14 -14.36
CA GLY A 282 -50.68 -10.82 -14.58
C GLY A 282 -49.75 -10.34 -13.48
N PHE A 283 -49.00 -9.28 -13.76
CA PHE A 283 -48.21 -8.52 -12.78
C PHE A 283 -48.24 -7.01 -13.04
N LEU A 284 -47.77 -6.26 -12.03
CA LEU A 284 -47.60 -4.82 -11.97
C LEU A 284 -46.15 -4.49 -11.55
N ILE A 285 -45.54 -3.53 -12.23
CA ILE A 285 -44.40 -2.76 -11.70
C ILE A 285 -44.81 -1.29 -11.71
N GLN A 286 -44.82 -0.63 -10.56
CA GLN A 286 -45.28 0.76 -10.46
C GLN A 286 -44.39 1.59 -9.54
N SER A 287 -44.04 2.79 -9.99
CA SER A 287 -43.30 3.77 -9.20
C SER A 287 -44.23 4.73 -8.46
N PHE A 288 -43.90 5.01 -7.20
CA PHE A 288 -44.65 5.88 -6.30
C PHE A 288 -43.72 6.92 -5.67
N ASP A 289 -44.28 8.08 -5.33
CA ASP A 289 -43.66 8.98 -4.37
C ASP A 289 -43.94 8.45 -2.96
N LYS A 290 -42.87 8.26 -2.19
CA LYS A 290 -42.95 7.93 -0.77
C LYS A 290 -42.11 8.94 0.00
N GLY A 291 -42.70 10.09 0.28
CA GLY A 291 -42.06 11.16 1.06
C GLY A 291 -40.88 11.80 0.33
N GLY A 292 -41.03 12.09 -0.96
CA GLY A 292 -39.97 12.67 -1.80
C GLY A 292 -38.89 11.67 -2.23
N LYS A 293 -39.10 10.38 -2.02
CA LYS A 293 -38.27 9.25 -2.51
C LYS A 293 -39.09 8.36 -3.44
N VAL A 294 -38.39 7.60 -4.28
CA VAL A 294 -39.04 6.67 -5.21
C VAL A 294 -39.18 5.30 -4.55
N ALA A 295 -40.40 4.79 -4.53
CA ALA A 295 -40.70 3.40 -4.18
C ALA A 295 -41.24 2.67 -5.42
N ILE A 296 -40.64 1.54 -5.78
CA ILE A 296 -41.08 0.70 -6.90
C ILE A 296 -41.77 -0.53 -6.31
N LEU A 297 -43.07 -0.66 -6.56
CA LEU A 297 -43.82 -1.87 -6.25
C LEU A 297 -43.63 -2.90 -7.36
N VAL A 298 -43.27 -4.12 -6.99
CA VAL A 298 -43.11 -5.28 -7.89
C VAL A 298 -44.03 -6.38 -7.38
N ALA A 299 -45.20 -6.53 -8.01
CA ALA A 299 -46.26 -7.41 -7.51
C ALA A 299 -46.93 -8.17 -8.65
N GLY A 300 -47.05 -9.49 -8.50
CA GLY A 300 -47.88 -10.34 -9.34
C GLY A 300 -49.24 -10.62 -8.70
N TYR A 301 -50.21 -11.04 -9.51
CA TYR A 301 -51.50 -11.53 -9.01
C TYR A 301 -51.32 -12.67 -8.01
N SER A 302 -50.37 -13.57 -8.27
CA SER A 302 -49.93 -14.62 -7.34
C SER A 302 -48.46 -14.46 -6.93
N ALA A 303 -48.04 -15.21 -5.90
CA ALA A 303 -46.62 -15.32 -5.54
C ALA A 303 -45.77 -15.86 -6.71
N THR A 304 -46.33 -16.79 -7.50
CA THR A 304 -45.69 -17.30 -8.71
C THR A 304 -45.51 -16.21 -9.75
N ASP A 305 -46.52 -15.38 -9.99
CA ASP A 305 -46.42 -14.26 -10.94
C ASP A 305 -45.42 -13.20 -10.46
N THR A 306 -45.38 -12.94 -9.15
CA THR A 306 -44.42 -12.01 -8.55
C THR A 306 -42.98 -12.47 -8.79
N ARG A 307 -42.68 -13.75 -8.48
CA ARG A 307 -41.32 -14.30 -8.60
C ARG A 307 -40.91 -14.55 -10.05
N ALA A 308 -41.78 -15.19 -10.84
CA ALA A 308 -41.41 -15.70 -12.16
C ALA A 308 -41.64 -14.70 -13.29
N LYS A 309 -42.41 -13.63 -13.07
CA LYS A 309 -42.70 -12.62 -14.09
C LYS A 309 -42.25 -11.24 -13.64
N ALA A 310 -42.81 -10.70 -12.57
CA ALA A 310 -42.56 -9.31 -12.15
C ALA A 310 -41.08 -9.07 -11.80
N ALA A 311 -40.51 -9.87 -10.90
CA ALA A 311 -39.11 -9.76 -10.50
C ALA A 311 -38.16 -10.08 -11.66
N THR A 312 -38.47 -11.11 -12.45
CA THR A 312 -37.68 -11.47 -13.63
C THR A 312 -37.68 -10.35 -14.68
N TYR A 313 -38.82 -9.71 -14.93
CA TYR A 313 -38.90 -8.60 -15.87
C TYR A 313 -38.08 -7.40 -15.38
N LEU A 314 -38.21 -7.04 -14.09
CA LEU A 314 -37.45 -5.93 -13.48
C LEU A 314 -35.93 -6.13 -13.62
N VAL A 315 -35.42 -7.33 -13.36
CA VAL A 315 -33.98 -7.61 -13.38
C VAL A 315 -33.40 -7.61 -14.80
N ASN A 316 -34.21 -7.95 -15.81
CA ASN A 316 -33.73 -8.14 -17.19
C ASN A 316 -34.02 -6.97 -18.13
N ASN A 317 -34.71 -5.92 -17.68
CA ASN A 317 -35.11 -4.80 -18.53
C ASN A 317 -34.80 -3.47 -17.85
N ASN A 318 -34.51 -2.45 -18.66
CA ASN A 318 -34.38 -1.08 -18.15
C ASN A 318 -35.78 -0.49 -17.92
N ILE A 319 -36.14 -0.27 -16.67
CA ILE A 319 -37.47 0.21 -16.27
C ILE A 319 -37.42 1.71 -16.02
N GLU A 320 -38.39 2.44 -16.56
CA GLU A 320 -38.59 3.85 -16.24
C GLU A 320 -39.03 4.00 -14.77
N THR A 321 -38.31 4.82 -14.00
CA THR A 321 -38.52 4.97 -12.55
C THR A 321 -39.13 6.30 -12.15
N SER A 322 -39.40 7.19 -13.12
CA SER A 322 -40.19 8.40 -12.89
C SER A 322 -41.49 8.09 -12.16
N VAL A 323 -41.77 8.82 -11.07
CA VAL A 323 -42.94 8.62 -10.21
C VAL A 323 -44.23 8.61 -11.04
N GLY A 324 -45.10 7.63 -10.78
CA GLY A 324 -46.39 7.47 -11.47
C GLY A 324 -46.31 6.60 -12.74
N THR A 325 -45.13 6.10 -13.09
CA THR A 325 -44.99 5.09 -14.16
C THR A 325 -45.63 3.78 -13.72
N VAL A 326 -46.49 3.23 -14.58
CA VAL A 326 -47.17 1.95 -14.36
C VAL A 326 -46.85 1.02 -15.52
N LEU A 327 -46.36 -0.18 -15.21
CA LEU A 327 -46.14 -1.27 -16.15
C LEU A 327 -46.99 -2.47 -15.76
N LYS A 328 -47.69 -3.05 -16.74
CA LYS A 328 -48.42 -4.30 -16.54
C LYS A 328 -48.01 -5.31 -17.59
N GLY A 329 -47.91 -6.58 -17.19
CA GLY A 329 -47.57 -7.64 -18.12
C GLY A 329 -48.19 -8.96 -17.70
N THR A 330 -48.17 -9.92 -18.62
CA THR A 330 -48.58 -11.31 -18.37
C THR A 330 -47.45 -12.31 -18.61
N SER A 331 -46.26 -11.83 -19.03
CA SER A 331 -45.05 -12.62 -19.28
C SER A 331 -43.80 -11.96 -18.69
N ALA A 332 -42.75 -12.73 -18.45
CA ALA A 332 -41.49 -12.22 -17.89
C ALA A 332 -40.66 -11.37 -18.86
N THR A 333 -41.09 -11.25 -20.12
CA THR A 333 -40.33 -10.60 -21.20
C THR A 333 -41.08 -9.45 -21.86
N GLU A 334 -42.39 -9.31 -21.60
CA GLU A 334 -43.22 -8.28 -22.21
C GLU A 334 -44.12 -7.63 -21.16
N ALA A 335 -44.08 -6.30 -21.09
CA ALA A 335 -44.98 -5.47 -20.31
C ALA A 335 -45.33 -4.22 -21.11
N THR A 336 -46.51 -3.67 -20.86
CA THR A 336 -46.99 -2.43 -21.46
C THR A 336 -47.02 -1.32 -20.42
N VAL A 337 -46.59 -0.13 -20.83
CA VAL A 337 -46.77 1.08 -20.03
C VAL A 337 -48.24 1.43 -20.05
N VAL A 338 -48.84 1.55 -18.87
CA VAL A 338 -50.21 2.01 -18.69
C VAL A 338 -50.14 3.48 -18.29
N THR A 339 -50.44 4.37 -19.23
CA THR A 339 -50.65 5.78 -18.89
C THR A 339 -51.99 5.92 -18.17
N ALA A 340 -51.96 6.57 -17.02
CA ALA A 340 -53.17 7.00 -16.31
C ALA A 340 -54.02 7.97 -17.15
#